data_AF-A0AAE3HH56-F1
#
_entry.id   AF-A0AAE3HH56-F1
#
_cell.length_a   1.000
_cell.length_b   1.000
_cell.length_c   1.000
_cell.angle_alpha   90.00
_cell.angle_beta   90.00
_cell.angle_gamma   90.00
#
_symmetry.space_group_name_H-M   'P 1'
#
loop_
_entity.id
_entity.type
_entity.pdbx_description
1 polymer ?
#
loop_
_entity_poly.entity_id
_entity_poly.type
_entity_poly.pdbx_seq_one_letter_code
_entity_poly.pdbx_strand_id
1 'polypeptide(L)'
;MKITRTNSIKDTFSSPNRVKRKTKNFSSEFQFSNQQEKKKYLKNLLNKIDKKGKHIVTTQNIRTITEYKKMIQEYLTLILQSGYEIKKLQHPWDGQHMSIVTIIDEELEELSQLVLTEHKDTLKIINKIDCIQGLLIDAYQ
;
A
#
# COMPACT_ATOMS: atom_id res chain seq x y z
N MET A 1 46.22 -24.95 72.49
CA MET A 1 46.48 -23.68 71.78
C MET A 1 46.27 -23.90 70.28
N LYS A 2 45.20 -23.35 69.68
CA LYS A 2 45.05 -23.08 68.24
C LYS A 2 43.85 -22.16 68.06
N ILE A 3 44.06 -21.14 67.23
CA ILE A 3 43.48 -19.80 67.29
C ILE A 3 42.20 -19.73 66.45
N THR A 4 41.23 -18.92 66.88
CA THR A 4 40.00 -18.56 66.19
C THR A 4 40.17 -17.39 65.20
N ARG A 5 39.30 -17.36 64.17
CA ARG A 5 38.85 -16.19 63.35
C ARG A 5 39.91 -15.71 62.33
N THR A 6 39.58 -15.45 61.05
CA THR A 6 38.71 -14.35 60.59
C THR A 6 38.04 -14.59 59.22
N ASN A 7 36.85 -14.02 59.08
CA ASN A 7 36.07 -13.82 57.85
C ASN A 7 36.93 -13.35 56.68
N SER A 8 36.73 -13.98 55.52
CA SER A 8 37.14 -13.42 54.23
C SER A 8 36.02 -12.52 53.69
N ILE A 9 36.40 -11.29 53.38
CA ILE A 9 35.57 -10.18 52.90
C ILE A 9 35.07 -10.52 51.49
N LYS A 10 33.74 -10.48 51.29
CA LYS A 10 33.14 -10.47 49.95
C LYS A 10 33.26 -9.06 49.39
N ASP A 11 34.24 -8.83 48.53
CA ASP A 11 34.25 -7.62 47.70
C ASP A 11 33.14 -7.72 46.65
N THR A 12 32.00 -7.13 46.98
CA THR A 12 30.94 -6.83 46.04
C THR A 12 31.40 -5.68 45.14
N PHE A 13 32.13 -5.99 44.08
CA PHE A 13 32.26 -5.08 42.94
C PHE A 13 30.94 -5.09 42.17
N SER A 14 30.04 -4.19 42.57
CA SER A 14 28.82 -3.87 41.82
C SER A 14 29.23 -3.36 40.43
N SER A 15 29.06 -4.23 39.43
CA SER A 15 29.15 -3.83 38.02
C SER A 15 28.20 -2.65 37.79
N PRO A 16 28.65 -1.54 37.19
CA PRO A 16 27.76 -0.43 36.93
C PRO A 16 26.69 -0.92 35.96
N ASN A 17 25.45 -0.69 36.33
CA ASN A 17 24.26 -1.04 35.57
C ASN A 17 24.41 -0.43 34.16
N ARG A 18 24.91 -1.22 33.19
CA ARG A 18 24.96 -0.82 31.79
C ARG A 18 23.52 -0.72 31.35
N VAL A 19 22.97 0.49 31.38
CA VAL A 19 21.76 0.84 30.67
C VAL A 19 22.02 0.43 29.22
N LYS A 20 21.47 -0.70 28.80
CA LYS A 20 21.42 -1.12 27.40
C LYS A 20 20.54 -0.08 26.70
N ARG A 21 21.11 1.07 26.34
CA ARG A 21 20.54 1.91 25.30
C ARG A 21 20.45 0.99 24.08
N LYS A 22 19.24 0.60 23.69
CA LYS A 22 18.98 0.03 22.38
C LYS A 22 19.47 1.08 21.38
N THR A 23 20.70 0.95 20.91
CA THR A 23 21.17 1.69 19.75
C THR A 23 20.31 1.18 18.61
N LYS A 24 19.28 1.95 18.22
CA LYS A 24 18.53 1.65 17.00
C LYS A 24 19.55 1.61 15.86
N ASN A 25 19.63 0.48 15.18
CA ASN A 25 20.61 0.28 14.11
C ASN A 25 20.31 1.27 12.98
N PHE A 26 21.31 1.99 12.47
CA PHE A 26 21.14 2.95 11.37
C PHE A 26 20.40 2.35 10.17
N SER A 27 20.70 1.09 9.85
CA SER A 27 20.01 0.33 8.80
C SER A 27 18.49 0.23 9.04
N SER A 28 18.04 0.05 10.29
CA SER A 28 16.62 0.00 10.62
C SER A 28 15.92 1.35 10.49
N GLU A 29 16.60 2.44 10.89
CA GLU A 29 16.07 3.80 10.74
C GLU A 29 15.99 4.22 9.26
N PHE A 30 17.01 3.86 8.48
CA PHE A 30 17.03 4.09 7.03
C PHE A 30 15.92 3.31 6.31
N GLN A 31 15.73 2.02 6.64
CA GLN A 31 14.62 1.22 6.10
C GLN A 31 13.26 1.81 6.46
N PHE A 32 13.08 2.24 7.72
CA PHE A 32 11.85 2.88 8.18
C PHE A 32 11.56 4.19 7.43
N SER A 33 12.56 5.05 7.26
CA SER A 33 12.44 6.29 6.49
C SER A 33 12.05 6.01 5.02
N ASN A 34 12.72 5.05 4.38
CA ASN A 34 12.42 4.66 3.00
C ASN A 34 11.00 4.10 2.85
N GLN A 35 10.52 3.31 3.80
CA GLN A 35 9.14 2.83 3.82
C GLN A 35 8.12 3.97 3.97
N GLN A 36 8.41 4.96 4.81
CA GLN A 36 7.54 6.14 4.97
C GLN A 36 7.45 6.98 3.69
N GLU A 37 8.60 7.23 3.04
CA GLU A 37 8.64 7.93 1.74
C GLU A 37 7.83 7.19 0.67
N LYS A 38 7.99 5.86 0.56
CA LYS A 38 7.17 5.05 -0.36
C LYS A 38 5.68 5.14 -0.07
N LYS A 39 5.28 5.07 1.21
CA LYS A 39 3.87 5.23 1.61
C LYS A 39 3.33 6.61 1.25
N LYS A 40 4.12 7.67 1.43
CA LYS A 40 3.76 9.03 1.05
C LYS A 40 3.61 9.17 -0.46
N TYR A 41 4.52 8.57 -1.23
CA TYR A 41 4.44 8.54 -2.69
C TYR A 41 3.17 7.83 -3.17
N LEU A 42 2.86 6.65 -2.63
CA LEU A 42 1.63 5.90 -2.96
C LEU A 42 0.37 6.71 -2.66
N LYS A 43 0.29 7.37 -1.50
CA LYS A 43 -0.84 8.25 -1.15
C LYS A 43 -0.98 9.42 -2.14
N ASN A 44 0.13 10.03 -2.52
CA ASN A 44 0.13 11.12 -3.50
C ASN A 44 -0.32 10.63 -4.89
N LEU A 45 0.12 9.45 -5.30
CA LEU A 45 -0.29 8.84 -6.57
C LEU A 45 -1.79 8.51 -6.57
N LEU A 46 -2.30 7.93 -5.48
CA LEU A 46 -3.73 7.66 -5.29
C LEU A 46 -4.58 8.94 -5.39
N ASN A 47 -4.14 10.03 -4.75
CA ASN A 47 -4.80 11.33 -4.86
C ASN A 47 -4.80 11.90 -6.29
N LYS A 48 -3.72 11.67 -7.05
CA LYS A 48 -3.65 12.09 -8.46
C LYS A 48 -4.61 11.25 -9.32
N ILE A 49 -4.71 9.94 -9.05
CA ILE A 49 -5.66 9.04 -9.71
C ILE A 49 -7.09 9.52 -9.45
N ASP A 50 -7.46 9.83 -8.21
CA ASP A 50 -8.81 10.35 -7.88
C ASP A 50 -9.16 11.61 -8.67
N LYS A 51 -8.25 12.61 -8.68
CA LYS A 51 -8.43 13.83 -9.47
C LYS A 51 -8.60 13.54 -10.96
N LYS A 52 -7.85 12.57 -11.49
CA LYS A 52 -7.94 12.18 -12.91
C LYS A 52 -9.26 11.46 -13.21
N GLY A 53 -9.74 10.62 -12.31
CA GLY A 53 -11.07 10.00 -12.38
C GLY A 53 -12.17 11.06 -12.48
N LYS A 54 -12.19 12.03 -11.57
CA LYS A 54 -13.12 13.17 -11.62
C LYS A 54 -13.03 13.95 -12.93
N HIS A 55 -11.82 14.10 -13.48
CA HIS A 55 -11.63 14.77 -14.77
C HIS A 55 -12.24 13.97 -15.94
N ILE A 56 -12.18 12.63 -15.93
CA ILE A 56 -12.82 11.78 -16.95
C ILE A 56 -14.32 12.00 -17.00
N VAL A 57 -14.98 12.18 -15.84
CA VAL A 57 -16.43 12.47 -15.80
C VAL A 57 -16.77 13.74 -16.58
N THR A 58 -15.90 14.76 -16.52
CA THR A 58 -16.09 16.04 -17.21
C THR A 58 -15.71 16.03 -18.68
N THR A 59 -14.64 15.35 -19.06
CA THR A 59 -14.13 15.37 -20.45
C THR A 59 -14.70 14.25 -21.31
N GLN A 60 -14.98 13.10 -20.68
CA GLN A 60 -15.46 11.87 -21.32
C GLN A 60 -14.68 11.54 -22.60
N ASN A 61 -13.35 11.64 -22.50
CA ASN A 61 -12.42 11.49 -23.61
C ASN A 61 -11.56 10.23 -23.41
N ILE A 62 -11.43 9.43 -24.45
CA ILE A 62 -10.58 8.22 -24.46
C ILE A 62 -9.12 8.52 -24.10
N ARG A 63 -8.58 9.68 -24.49
CA ARG A 63 -7.21 10.08 -24.12
C ARG A 63 -7.04 10.24 -22.61
N THR A 64 -8.06 10.74 -21.92
CA THR A 64 -8.00 10.86 -20.46
C THR A 64 -8.07 9.51 -19.76
N ILE A 65 -8.73 8.51 -20.36
CA ILE A 65 -8.80 7.13 -19.86
C ILE A 65 -7.46 6.43 -20.04
N THR A 66 -6.79 6.59 -21.18
CA THR A 66 -5.47 5.95 -21.37
C THR A 66 -4.43 6.47 -20.38
N GLU A 67 -4.45 7.77 -20.07
CA GLU A 67 -3.63 8.36 -19.02
C GLU A 67 -4.02 7.81 -17.63
N TYR A 68 -5.31 7.67 -17.34
CA TYR A 68 -5.81 7.09 -16.10
C TYR A 68 -5.37 5.62 -15.91
N LYS A 69 -5.49 4.79 -16.95
CA LYS A 69 -5.01 3.40 -16.95
C LYS A 69 -3.51 3.33 -16.64
N LYS A 70 -2.69 4.19 -17.26
CA LYS A 70 -1.24 4.25 -16.99
C LYS A 70 -0.93 4.58 -15.53
N MET A 71 -1.65 5.53 -14.93
CA MET A 71 -1.44 5.90 -13.53
C MET A 71 -1.81 4.76 -12.58
N ILE A 72 -2.88 4.02 -12.88
CA ILE A 72 -3.29 2.85 -12.11
C ILE A 72 -2.27 1.72 -12.24
N GLN A 73 -1.77 1.47 -13.46
CA GLN A 73 -0.72 0.48 -13.69
C GLN A 73 0.56 0.79 -12.88
N GLU A 74 0.99 2.06 -12.86
CA GLU A 74 2.12 2.50 -12.04
C GLU A 74 1.87 2.24 -10.56
N TYR A 75 0.67 2.58 -10.06
CA TYR A 75 0.29 2.36 -8.67
C TYR A 75 0.31 0.88 -8.27
N LEU A 76 -0.30 0.01 -9.08
CA LEU A 76 -0.33 -1.44 -8.82
C LEU A 76 1.07 -2.05 -8.88
N THR A 77 1.93 -1.59 -9.80
CA THR A 77 3.32 -2.03 -9.88
C THR A 77 4.09 -1.69 -8.60
N LEU A 78 3.87 -0.50 -8.04
CA LEU A 78 4.52 -0.08 -6.80
C LEU A 78 4.05 -0.87 -5.59
N ILE A 79 2.76 -1.22 -5.53
CA ILE A 79 2.21 -2.11 -4.48
C ILE A 79 2.86 -3.48 -4.57
N LEU A 80 2.94 -4.05 -5.77
CA LEU A 80 3.58 -5.35 -6.01
C LEU A 80 5.06 -5.34 -5.61
N GLN A 81 5.80 -4.29 -5.98
CA GLN A 81 7.21 -4.13 -5.64
C GLN A 81 7.47 -3.93 -4.15
N SER A 82 6.48 -3.44 -3.40
CA SER A 82 6.62 -3.22 -1.95
C SER A 82 6.31 -4.47 -1.13
N GLY A 83 6.01 -5.60 -1.78
CA GLY A 83 5.80 -6.88 -1.12
C GLY A 83 4.45 -6.96 -0.39
N TYR A 84 3.49 -6.11 -0.73
CA TYR A 84 2.13 -6.23 -0.22
C TYR A 84 1.45 -7.43 -0.89
N GLU A 85 0.85 -8.32 -0.10
CA GLU A 85 0.07 -9.43 -0.63
C GLU A 85 -1.25 -8.90 -1.22
N ILE A 86 -1.44 -9.11 -2.52
CA ILE A 86 -2.72 -8.80 -3.15
C ILE A 86 -3.75 -9.81 -2.68
N LYS A 87 -4.87 -9.32 -2.14
CA LYS A 87 -6.00 -10.16 -1.75
C LYS A 87 -6.59 -10.84 -2.99
N LYS A 88 -6.87 -12.14 -2.85
CA LYS A 88 -7.63 -12.92 -3.83
C LYS A 88 -9.11 -12.78 -3.49
N LEU A 89 -9.92 -12.40 -4.47
CA LEU A 89 -11.38 -12.33 -4.38
C LEU A 89 -11.99 -13.61 -4.98
N GLN A 90 -13.13 -14.03 -4.45
CA GLN A 90 -13.87 -15.19 -4.93
C GLN A 90 -14.98 -14.73 -5.87
N HIS A 91 -15.03 -15.27 -7.10
CA HIS A 91 -16.14 -15.00 -8.01
C HIS A 91 -17.45 -15.58 -7.46
N PRO A 92 -18.59 -14.86 -7.51
CA PRO A 92 -19.87 -15.35 -6.98
C PRO A 92 -20.42 -16.61 -7.67
N TRP A 93 -19.96 -16.91 -8.90
CA TRP A 93 -20.56 -17.95 -9.73
C TRP A 93 -19.61 -19.07 -10.16
N ASP A 94 -18.28 -18.89 -10.10
CA ASP A 94 -17.34 -19.87 -10.68
C ASP A 94 -16.19 -20.31 -9.77
N GLY A 95 -16.14 -19.84 -8.51
CA GLY A 95 -15.12 -20.27 -7.55
C GLY A 95 -13.66 -19.94 -7.93
N GLN A 96 -13.42 -19.29 -9.08
CA GLN A 96 -12.09 -18.83 -9.46
C GLN A 96 -11.64 -17.69 -8.54
N HIS A 97 -10.40 -17.81 -8.07
CA HIS A 97 -9.72 -16.77 -7.32
C HIS A 97 -9.23 -15.70 -8.30
N MET A 98 -9.96 -14.61 -8.42
CA MET A 98 -9.46 -13.43 -9.14
C MET A 98 -8.57 -12.61 -8.22
N SER A 99 -7.48 -12.11 -8.78
CA SER A 99 -6.68 -11.10 -8.09
C SER A 99 -7.39 -9.76 -8.19
N ILE A 100 -7.30 -8.90 -7.16
CA ILE A 100 -7.82 -7.52 -7.24
C ILE A 100 -7.34 -6.79 -8.51
N VAL A 101 -6.11 -7.06 -8.96
CA VAL A 101 -5.56 -6.49 -10.19
C VAL A 101 -6.39 -6.88 -11.43
N THR A 102 -6.84 -8.12 -11.52
CA THR A 102 -7.67 -8.60 -12.64
C THR A 102 -9.01 -7.88 -12.66
N ILE A 103 -9.65 -7.74 -11.50
CA ILE A 103 -10.93 -7.05 -11.37
C ILE A 103 -10.80 -5.57 -11.72
N ILE A 104 -9.72 -4.91 -11.29
CA ILE A 104 -9.44 -3.52 -11.67
C ILE A 104 -9.29 -3.39 -13.20
N ASP A 105 -8.66 -4.36 -13.87
CA ASP A 105 -8.47 -4.33 -15.31
C ASP A 105 -9.80 -4.45 -16.06
N GLU A 106 -10.69 -5.35 -15.61
CA GLU A 106 -12.05 -5.50 -16.14
C GLU A 106 -12.87 -4.22 -15.98
N GLU A 107 -12.85 -3.63 -14.78
CA GLU A 107 -13.54 -2.35 -14.51
C GLU A 107 -13.00 -1.21 -15.40
N LEU A 108 -11.70 -1.18 -15.68
CA LEU A 108 -11.08 -0.22 -16.59
C LEU A 108 -11.45 -0.46 -18.05
N GLU A 109 -11.65 -1.71 -18.45
CA GLU A 109 -12.14 -2.05 -19.78
C GLU A 109 -13.58 -1.60 -19.97
N GLU A 110 -14.46 -1.91 -19.02
CA GLU A 110 -15.86 -1.45 -19.03
C GLU A 110 -15.97 0.08 -19.04
N LEU A 111 -15.17 0.78 -18.23
CA LEU A 111 -15.08 2.25 -18.27
C LEU A 111 -14.69 2.76 -19.67
N SER A 112 -13.76 2.08 -20.34
CA SER A 112 -13.33 2.45 -21.69
C SER A 112 -14.46 2.26 -22.69
N GLN A 113 -15.19 1.15 -22.60
CA GLN A 113 -16.34 0.87 -23.45
C GLN A 113 -17.45 1.91 -23.26
N LEU A 114 -17.78 2.26 -22.01
CA LEU A 114 -18.80 3.28 -21.69
C LEU A 114 -18.48 4.63 -22.33
N VAL A 115 -17.22 5.05 -22.35
CA VAL A 115 -16.84 6.35 -22.96
C VAL A 115 -16.83 6.30 -24.49
N LEU A 116 -16.72 5.12 -25.09
CA LEU A 116 -16.84 4.92 -26.54
C LEU A 116 -18.29 4.78 -27.02
N THR A 117 -19.23 4.47 -26.13
CA THR A 117 -20.66 4.38 -26.51
C THR A 117 -21.23 5.73 -26.90
N GLU A 118 -22.18 5.73 -27.85
CA GLU A 118 -22.90 6.94 -28.29
C GLU A 118 -23.77 7.54 -27.17
N HIS A 119 -24.33 6.68 -26.31
CA HIS A 119 -25.11 7.07 -25.14
C HIS A 119 -24.27 7.04 -23.87
N LYS A 120 -23.52 8.13 -23.64
CA LYS A 120 -22.66 8.27 -22.46
C LYS A 120 -23.49 8.41 -21.18
N ASP A 121 -23.68 7.31 -20.48
CA ASP A 121 -24.28 7.29 -19.16
C ASP A 121 -23.26 7.78 -18.12
N THR A 122 -23.37 9.06 -17.77
CA THR A 122 -22.45 9.73 -16.85
C THR A 122 -22.51 9.12 -15.45
N LEU A 123 -23.68 8.63 -15.01
CA LEU A 123 -23.82 7.98 -13.71
C LEU A 123 -23.07 6.65 -13.68
N LYS A 124 -23.16 5.84 -14.75
CA LYS A 124 -22.37 4.61 -14.85
C LYS A 124 -20.87 4.88 -14.85
N ILE A 125 -20.43 5.92 -15.55
CA ILE A 125 -19.01 6.32 -15.56
C ILE A 125 -18.54 6.69 -14.14
N ILE A 126 -19.32 7.47 -13.40
CA ILE A 126 -19.01 7.83 -12.00
C ILE A 126 -18.91 6.58 -11.14
N ASN A 127 -19.92 5.71 -11.20
CA ASN A 127 -19.95 4.47 -10.43
C ASN A 127 -18.72 3.59 -10.72
N LYS A 128 -18.32 3.46 -11.99
CA LYS A 128 -17.12 2.70 -12.37
C LYS A 128 -15.84 3.30 -11.81
N ILE A 129 -15.71 4.63 -11.86
CA ILE A 129 -14.56 5.32 -11.27
C ILE A 129 -14.51 5.10 -9.76
N ASP A 130 -15.64 5.22 -9.06
CA ASP A 130 -15.71 5.02 -7.60
C ASP A 130 -15.39 3.56 -7.22
N CYS A 131 -15.88 2.58 -7.98
CA CYS A 131 -15.52 1.17 -7.79
C CYS A 131 -14.00 0.95 -7.94
N ILE A 132 -13.39 1.49 -9.00
CA ILE A 132 -11.93 1.40 -9.21
C ILE A 132 -11.18 2.03 -8.04
N GLN A 133 -11.62 3.19 -7.55
CA GLN A 133 -10.99 3.85 -6.40
C GLN A 133 -11.08 2.99 -5.13
N GLY A 134 -12.23 2.38 -4.86
CA GLY A 134 -12.40 1.43 -3.76
C GLY A 134 -11.42 0.25 -3.85
N LEU A 135 -11.34 -0.38 -5.02
CA LEU A 135 -10.42 -1.50 -5.25
C LEU A 135 -8.95 -1.11 -5.07
N LEU A 136 -8.56 0.11 -5.44
CA LEU A 136 -7.19 0.62 -5.26
C LEU A 136 -6.85 0.88 -3.78
N ILE A 137 -7.84 1.27 -2.98
CA ILE A 137 -7.69 1.41 -1.51
C ILE A 137 -7.54 0.02 -0.90
N ASP A 138 -8.38 -0.93 -1.29
CA ASP A 138 -8.35 -2.31 -0.80
C ASP A 138 -7.03 -3.04 -1.14
N ALA A 139 -6.44 -2.71 -2.29
CA ALA A 139 -5.14 -3.22 -2.74
C ALA A 139 -3.96 -2.73 -1.88
N TYR A 140 -4.12 -1.57 -1.21
CA TYR A 140 -3.08 -0.98 -0.36
C TYR A 140 -3.21 -1.41 1.11
N GLN A 141 -4.40 -1.88 1.52
CA GLN A 141 -4.76 -2.12 2.92
C GLN A 141 -4.37 -3.50 3.43
#